data_AF-A0A257MIS2-F1
#
_entry.id   AF-A0A257MIS2-F1
#
_cell.length_a   1.000
_cell.length_b   1.000
_cell.length_c   1.000
_cell.angle_alpha   90.00
_cell.angle_beta   90.00
_cell.angle_gamma   90.00
#
_symmetry.space_group_name_H-M   'P 1'
#
loop_
_entity.id
_entity.type
_entity.pdbx_description
1 polymer ?
#
loop_
_entity_poly.entity_id
_entity_poly.type
_entity_poly.pdbx_seq_one_letter_code
_entity_poly.pdbx_strand_id
1 'polypeptide(L)'
;MFSEKDLVERSIEDMAAEVKELLAEAERLKEEHEAALQKEMHLRRRSVEARPTDAAAAEQLWQEAEELHESAKEMLSLSMEKRLRAGDVQHRIEIHDQIQSMDSSEEIWREASGAARR
;
A
#
# COMPACT_ATOMS: atom_id res chain seq x y z
N MET A 1 -1.41 14.16 8.67
CA MET A 1 -0.78 14.23 10.01
C MET A 1 0.59 13.57 9.84
N PHE A 2 1.68 14.30 10.04
CA PHE A 2 3.03 13.73 9.93
C PHE A 2 3.28 12.80 11.13
N SER A 3 3.82 11.61 10.88
CA SER A 3 4.20 10.66 11.95
C SER A 3 5.50 11.11 12.62
N GLU A 4 5.76 10.72 13.87
CA GLU A 4 7.08 10.89 14.51
C GLU A 4 8.23 10.32 13.65
N LYS A 5 7.95 9.27 12.85
CA LYS A 5 8.89 8.71 11.87
C LYS A 5 9.20 9.63 10.68
N ASP A 6 8.35 10.61 10.39
CA ASP A 6 8.57 11.60 9.34
C ASP A 6 9.53 12.72 9.79
N LEU A 7 9.84 12.82 11.10
CA LEU A 7 10.67 13.87 11.71
C LEU A 7 12.10 13.41 12.07
N VAL A 8 12.40 12.11 11.95
CA VAL A 8 13.76 11.57 12.13
C VAL A 8 14.47 11.58 10.77
N GLU A 9 15.75 11.98 10.73
CA GLU A 9 16.62 11.74 9.56
C GLU A 9 16.67 10.23 9.29
N ARG A 10 15.78 9.76 8.41
CA ARG A 10 15.77 8.38 7.94
C ARG A 10 16.66 8.28 6.72
N SER A 11 17.44 7.22 6.65
CA SER A 11 18.24 6.96 5.46
C SER A 11 17.32 6.69 4.26
N ILE A 12 17.83 6.96 3.05
CA ILE A 12 17.13 6.58 1.81
C ILE A 12 16.88 5.07 1.77
N GLU A 13 17.80 4.28 2.33
CA GLU A 13 17.69 2.83 2.44
C GLU A 13 16.48 2.43 3.31
N ASP A 14 16.26 3.09 4.45
CA ASP A 14 15.10 2.84 5.32
C ASP A 14 13.78 3.26 4.66
N MET A 15 13.79 4.33 3.87
CA MET A 15 12.60 4.77 3.13
C MET A 15 12.30 3.82 1.97
N ALA A 16 13.32 3.33 1.25
CA ALA A 16 13.16 2.34 0.20
C ALA A 16 12.69 0.98 0.74
N ALA A 17 13.14 0.60 1.94
CA ALA A 17 12.64 -0.58 2.64
C ALA A 17 11.15 -0.41 3.00
N GLU A 18 10.76 0.75 3.55
CA GLU A 18 9.34 1.05 3.84
C GLU A 18 8.47 0.99 2.59
N VAL A 19 8.92 1.53 1.45
CA VAL A 19 8.16 1.44 0.19
C VAL A 19 7.91 -0.02 -0.18
N LYS A 20 8.93 -0.89 -0.08
CA LYS A 20 8.79 -2.32 -0.38
C LYS A 20 7.79 -2.98 0.56
N GLU A 21 7.85 -2.68 1.85
CA GLU A 21 6.91 -3.21 2.85
C GLU A 21 5.48 -2.75 2.58
N LEU A 22 5.27 -1.47 2.29
CA LEU A 22 3.96 -0.91 1.98
C LEU A 22 3.35 -1.53 0.71
N LEU A 23 4.16 -1.73 -0.33
CA LEU A 23 3.70 -2.34 -1.58
C LEU A 23 3.41 -3.84 -1.40
N ALA A 24 4.24 -4.56 -0.65
CA ALA A 24 4.00 -5.97 -0.34
C ALA A 24 2.71 -6.16 0.47
N GLU A 25 2.51 -5.31 1.48
CA GLU A 25 1.30 -5.32 2.29
C GLU A 25 0.05 -4.96 1.49
N ALA A 26 0.16 -3.98 0.58
CA ALA A 26 -0.93 -3.63 -0.32
C ALA A 26 -1.34 -4.80 -1.23
N GLU A 27 -0.36 -5.55 -1.76
CA GLU A 27 -0.67 -6.71 -2.59
C GLU A 27 -1.30 -7.85 -1.77
N ARG A 28 -0.77 -8.13 -0.57
CA ARG A 28 -1.37 -9.10 0.35
C ARG A 28 -2.84 -8.77 0.64
N LEU A 29 -3.13 -7.50 0.97
CA LEU A 29 -4.50 -7.04 1.24
C LEU A 29 -5.42 -7.16 0.02
N LYS A 30 -4.88 -6.96 -1.18
CA LYS A 30 -5.63 -7.14 -2.43
C LYS A 30 -5.93 -8.63 -2.69
N GLU A 31 -4.97 -9.52 -2.47
CA GLU A 31 -5.18 -10.97 -2.57
C GLU A 31 -6.23 -11.44 -1.55
N GLU A 32 -6.16 -10.94 -0.31
CA GLU A 32 -7.15 -11.23 0.74
C GLU A 32 -8.56 -10.71 0.38
N HIS A 33 -8.64 -9.51 -0.20
CA HIS A 33 -9.88 -8.97 -0.74
C HIS A 33 -10.49 -9.89 -1.81
N GLU A 34 -9.69 -10.33 -2.79
CA GLU A 34 -10.15 -11.21 -3.86
C GLU A 34 -10.61 -12.58 -3.29
N ALA A 35 -9.87 -13.14 -2.34
CA ALA A 35 -10.24 -14.38 -1.67
C ALA A 35 -11.54 -14.24 -0.86
N ALA A 36 -11.73 -13.12 -0.16
CA ALA A 36 -12.94 -12.82 0.59
C ALA A 36 -14.16 -12.73 -0.34
N LEU A 37 -14.04 -12.09 -1.51
CA LEU A 37 -15.11 -12.04 -2.51
C LEU A 37 -15.47 -13.43 -3.05
N GLN A 38 -14.48 -14.30 -3.31
CA GLN A 38 -14.77 -15.68 -3.74
C GLN A 38 -15.51 -16.47 -2.65
N LYS A 39 -15.12 -16.30 -1.39
CA LYS A 39 -15.80 -16.93 -0.25
C LYS A 39 -17.22 -16.39 -0.08
N GLU A 40 -17.41 -15.07 -0.17
CA GLU A 40 -18.71 -14.41 -0.12
C GLU A 40 -19.66 -14.96 -1.19
N MET A 41 -19.23 -15.02 -2.46
CA MET A 41 -20.01 -15.59 -3.55
C MET A 41 -20.42 -17.04 -3.29
N HIS A 42 -19.52 -17.84 -2.71
CA HIS A 42 -19.81 -19.23 -2.35
C HIS A 42 -20.87 -19.32 -1.25
N LEU A 43 -20.77 -18.48 -0.21
CA LEU A 43 -21.75 -18.44 0.89
C LEU A 43 -23.12 -17.96 0.42
N ARG A 44 -23.19 -16.92 -0.42
CA ARG A 44 -24.46 -16.47 -1.01
C ARG A 44 -25.14 -17.57 -1.82
N ARG A 45 -24.38 -18.33 -2.61
CA ARG A 45 -24.91 -19.49 -3.33
C ARG A 45 -25.48 -20.54 -2.37
N ARG A 46 -24.72 -20.92 -1.35
CA ARG A 46 -25.16 -21.92 -0.36
C ARG A 46 -26.37 -21.46 0.44
N SER A 47 -26.47 -20.17 0.76
CA SER A 47 -27.63 -19.57 1.40
C SER A 47 -28.89 -19.78 0.56
N VAL A 48 -28.84 -19.48 -0.74
CA VAL A 48 -29.96 -19.69 -1.65
C VAL A 48 -30.35 -21.17 -1.74
N GLU A 49 -29.37 -22.06 -1.84
CA GLU A 49 -29.59 -23.51 -1.91
C GLU A 49 -30.22 -24.08 -0.63
N ALA A 50 -29.82 -23.57 0.55
CA ALA A 50 -30.31 -24.03 1.84
C ALA A 50 -31.73 -23.54 2.16
N ARG A 51 -32.14 -22.39 1.61
CA ARG A 51 -33.39 -21.70 1.97
C ARG A 51 -34.67 -22.53 1.91
N PRO A 52 -34.87 -23.47 0.95
CA PRO A 52 -36.05 -24.33 0.92
C PRO A 52 -36.10 -25.38 2.03
N THR A 53 -34.95 -25.74 2.60
CA THR A 53 -34.81 -26.85 3.55
C THR A 53 -34.51 -26.40 4.97
N ASP A 54 -33.80 -25.28 5.12
CA ASP A 54 -33.43 -24.69 6.40
C ASP A 54 -33.24 -23.18 6.23
N ALA A 55 -34.29 -22.43 6.56
CA ALA A 55 -34.29 -20.98 6.45
C ALA A 55 -33.35 -20.31 7.46
N ALA A 56 -33.11 -20.91 8.62
CA ALA A 56 -32.23 -20.35 9.65
C ALA A 56 -30.77 -20.48 9.23
N ALA A 57 -30.36 -21.65 8.73
CA ALA A 57 -29.03 -21.86 8.19
C ALA A 57 -28.77 -20.98 6.95
N ALA A 58 -29.78 -20.82 6.09
CA ALA A 58 -29.68 -19.92 4.94
C ALA A 58 -29.43 -18.47 5.36
N GLU A 59 -30.13 -17.98 6.37
CA GLU A 59 -29.94 -16.61 6.90
C GLU A 59 -28.56 -16.43 7.54
N GLN A 60 -28.07 -17.41 8.29
CA GLN A 60 -26.71 -17.37 8.86
C GLN A 60 -25.63 -17.28 7.77
N LEU A 61 -25.75 -18.08 6.70
CA LEU A 61 -24.84 -18.03 5.56
C LEU A 61 -24.91 -16.68 4.83
N TRP A 62 -26.10 -16.07 4.77
CA TRP A 62 -26.27 -14.74 4.18
C TRP A 62 -25.58 -13.67 5.02
N GLN A 63 -25.75 -13.70 6.34
CA GLN A 63 -25.10 -12.75 7.26
C GLN A 63 -23.58 -12.88 7.23
N GLU A 64 -23.03 -14.10 7.24
CA GLU A 64 -21.58 -14.32 7.09
C GLU A 64 -21.06 -13.76 5.76
N ALA A 65 -21.83 -13.89 4.67
CA ALA A 65 -21.47 -13.34 3.38
C ALA A 65 -21.45 -11.79 3.39
N GLU A 66 -22.41 -11.14 4.05
CA GLU A 66 -22.44 -9.69 4.20
C GLU A 66 -21.27 -9.17 5.05
N GLU A 67 -20.94 -9.84 6.15
CA GLU A 67 -19.79 -9.49 6.98
C GLU A 67 -18.47 -9.61 6.19
N LEU A 68 -18.33 -10.65 5.38
CA LEU A 68 -17.18 -10.82 4.48
C LEU A 68 -17.13 -9.75 3.39
N HIS A 69 -18.28 -9.35 2.85
CA HIS A 69 -18.35 -8.30 1.84
C HIS A 69 -17.88 -6.94 2.38
N GLU A 70 -18.32 -6.57 3.58
CA GLU A 70 -17.85 -5.34 4.23
C GLU A 70 -16.35 -5.42 4.56
N SER A 71 -15.90 -6.54 5.14
CA SER A 71 -14.47 -6.77 5.39
C SER A 71 -13.62 -6.67 4.12
N ALA A 72 -14.11 -7.22 3.01
CA ALA A 72 -13.43 -7.15 1.72
C ALA A 72 -13.28 -5.70 1.24
N LYS A 73 -14.30 -4.85 1.40
CA LYS A 73 -14.20 -3.42 1.03
C LYS A 73 -13.14 -2.69 1.87
N GLU A 74 -13.07 -2.99 3.15
CA GLU A 74 -12.07 -2.41 4.05
C GLU A 74 -10.65 -2.82 3.65
N MET A 75 -10.44 -4.10 3.34
CA MET A 75 -9.14 -4.60 2.84
C MET A 75 -8.69 -3.88 1.56
N LEU A 76 -9.61 -3.70 0.60
CA LEU A 76 -9.30 -2.97 -0.64
C LEU A 76 -8.94 -1.50 -0.37
N SER A 77 -9.71 -0.86 0.51
CA SER A 77 -9.49 0.54 0.90
C SER A 77 -8.12 0.71 1.57
N LEU A 78 -7.76 -0.19 2.49
CA LEU A 78 -6.47 -0.20 3.15
C LEU A 78 -5.33 -0.46 2.16
N SER A 79 -5.49 -1.41 1.23
CA SER A 79 -4.52 -1.65 0.14
C SER A 79 -4.25 -0.36 -0.67
N MET A 80 -5.30 0.39 -1.01
CA MET A 80 -5.14 1.67 -1.73
C MET A 80 -4.39 2.71 -0.88
N GLU A 81 -4.72 2.82 0.41
CA GLU A 81 -4.01 3.72 1.33
C GLU A 81 -2.51 3.38 1.41
N LYS A 82 -2.16 2.08 1.52
CA LYS A 82 -0.76 1.63 1.53
C LYS A 82 -0.03 2.00 0.24
N ARG A 83 -0.67 1.84 -0.93
CA ARG A 83 -0.08 2.24 -2.21
C ARG A 83 0.12 3.75 -2.32
N LEU A 84 -0.84 4.55 -1.88
CA LEU A 84 -0.70 6.01 -1.85
C LEU A 84 0.46 6.42 -0.95
N ARG A 85 0.56 5.84 0.26
CA ARG A 85 1.66 6.11 1.17
C ARG A 85 3.02 5.69 0.58
N ALA A 86 3.09 4.56 -0.11
CA ALA A 86 4.30 4.14 -0.82
C ALA A 86 4.72 5.16 -1.88
N GLY A 87 3.75 5.68 -2.66
CA GLY A 87 3.98 6.74 -3.64
C GLY A 87 4.53 8.03 -3.01
N ASP A 88 3.97 8.45 -1.86
CA ASP A 88 4.47 9.63 -1.14
C ASP A 88 5.92 9.46 -0.67
N VAL A 89 6.27 8.28 -0.15
CA VAL A 89 7.64 7.98 0.29
C VAL A 89 8.60 7.90 -0.90
N GLN A 90 8.17 7.25 -1.99
CA GLN A 90 8.93 7.21 -3.25
C GLN A 90 9.24 8.62 -3.77
N HIS A 91 8.25 9.50 -3.77
CA HIS A 91 8.42 10.88 -4.21
C HIS A 91 9.43 11.66 -3.34
N ARG A 92 9.45 11.42 -2.03
CA ARG A 92 10.46 12.02 -1.13
C ARG A 92 11.88 11.54 -1.46
N ILE A 93 12.05 10.28 -1.81
CA ILE A 93 13.34 9.72 -2.26
C ILE A 93 13.77 10.42 -3.56
N GLU A 94 12.87 10.56 -4.53
CA GLU A 94 13.16 11.24 -5.80
C GLU A 94 13.60 12.70 -5.60
N ILE A 95 12.94 13.44 -4.72
CA ILE A 95 13.34 14.82 -4.39
C ILE A 95 14.75 14.84 -3.78
N HIS A 96 15.05 13.93 -2.86
CA HIS A 96 16.38 13.83 -2.25
C HIS A 96 17.45 13.57 -3.32
N ASP A 97 17.22 12.62 -4.22
CA ASP A 97 18.17 12.27 -5.28
C ASP A 97 18.37 13.44 -6.27
N GLN A 98 17.31 14.19 -6.58
CA GLN A 98 17.40 15.41 -7.39
C GLN A 98 18.28 16.46 -6.71
N ILE A 99 18.10 16.73 -5.42
CA ILE A 99 18.91 17.68 -4.66
C ILE A 99 20.38 17.26 -4.66
N GLN A 100 20.68 15.98 -4.35
CA GLN A 100 22.07 15.49 -4.38
C GLN A 100 22.73 15.60 -5.76
N SER A 101 21.97 15.37 -6.83
CA SER A 101 22.48 15.52 -8.21
C SER A 101 22.84 16.97 -8.55
N MET A 102 22.13 17.94 -7.97
CA MET A 102 22.42 19.36 -8.14
C MET A 102 23.66 19.78 -7.36
N ASP A 103 23.78 19.36 -6.10
CA ASP A 103 24.93 19.67 -5.25
C ASP A 103 26.24 19.12 -5.85
N SER A 104 26.22 17.87 -6.33
CA SER A 104 27.38 17.26 -7.01
C SER A 104 27.73 17.97 -8.32
N SER A 105 26.73 18.48 -9.05
CA SER A 105 26.97 19.27 -10.27
C SER A 105 27.68 20.58 -9.95
N GLU A 106 27.27 21.30 -8.90
CA GLU A 106 27.93 22.55 -8.48
C GLU A 106 29.38 22.34 -8.03
N GLU A 107 29.66 21.23 -7.34
CA GLU A 107 31.01 20.86 -6.91
C GLU A 107 31.93 20.61 -8.12
N ILE A 108 31.45 19.85 -9.10
CA ILE A 108 32.18 19.60 -10.37
C ILE A 108 32.46 20.92 -11.10
N TRP A 109 31.49 21.83 -11.19
CA TRP A 109 31.69 23.13 -11.83
C TRP A 109 32.72 24.00 -11.10
N ARG A 110 32.75 23.93 -9.77
CA ARG A 110 33.71 24.67 -8.94
C ARG A 110 35.14 24.12 -9.09
N GLU A 111 35.30 22.81 -9.11
CA GLU A 111 36.59 22.15 -9.38
C GLU A 111 37.11 22.48 -10.78
N ALA A 112 36.27 22.36 -11.81
CA ALA A 112 36.63 22.69 -13.19
C ALA A 112 37.05 24.15 -13.34
N SER A 113 36.32 25.07 -12.70
CA SER A 113 36.63 26.52 -12.71
C SER A 113 37.88 26.90 -11.92
N GLY A 114 38.24 26.10 -10.91
CA GLY A 114 39.47 26.25 -10.12
C GLY A 114 40.69 25.66 -10.83
N ALA A 115 40.52 24.56 -11.56
CA ALA A 115 41.55 23.95 -12.38
C ALA A 115 41.91 24.80 -13.61
N ALA A 116 40.93 25.46 -14.23
CA ALA A 116 41.16 26.38 -15.35
C ALA A 116 41.88 27.69 -14.98
N ARG A 117 42.06 27.98 -13.68
CA ARG A 117 42.75 29.17 -13.16
C ARG A 117 44.21 28.91 -12.74
N ARG A 118 44.73 27.69 -12.93
CA ARG A 118 46.16 27.35 -12.75
C ARG A 118 46.80 27.12 -14.10
#